data_AF-A0A352FLT5-F1
#
_entry.id   AF-A0A352FLT5-F1
#
_cell.length_a   1.000
_cell.length_b   1.000
_cell.length_c   1.000
_cell.angle_alpha   90.00
_cell.angle_beta   90.00
_cell.angle_gamma   90.00
#
_symmetry.space_group_name_H-M   'P 1'
#
loop_
_entity.id
_entity.type
_entity.pdbx_description
1 polymer ?
#
loop_
_entity_poly.entity_id
_entity_poly.type
_entity_poly.pdbx_seq_one_letter_code
_entity_poly.pdbx_strand_id
1 'polypeptide(L)'
;MGNTVTQCRYSAPSGNKRVGLLLRQAAATDQAAKIFRQARDTSKELSGADPQAIDGLGDSAYWTGGNLKQLNVLKGDAWLIITASAGNGTDPLEASKSVSRKILARVP
;
A
#
# COMPACT_ATOMS: atom_id res chain seq x y z
N MET A 1 -0.31 9.11 15.20
CA MET A 1 -0.32 9.40 13.75
C MET A 1 1.14 9.47 13.31
N GLY A 2 1.56 8.76 12.26
CA GLY A 2 2.96 8.78 11.79
C GLY A 2 3.28 10.14 11.16
N ASN A 3 4.47 10.69 11.43
CA ASN A 3 4.74 12.12 11.30
C ASN A 3 5.44 12.53 10.00
N THR A 4 5.92 11.59 9.18
CA THR A 4 6.47 11.91 7.85
C THR A 4 5.66 11.22 6.77
N VAL A 5 5.12 12.03 5.88
CA VAL A 5 4.26 11.60 4.77
C VAL A 5 4.92 12.02 3.46
N THR A 6 5.32 11.05 2.65
CA THR A 6 5.68 11.30 1.26
C THR A 6 4.59 10.73 0.36
N GLN A 7 4.09 11.55 -0.56
CA GLN A 7 3.07 11.14 -1.52
C GLN A 7 3.56 11.40 -2.95
N CYS A 8 3.50 10.37 -3.79
CA CYS A 8 3.82 10.48 -5.21
C CYS A 8 2.64 9.95 -6.03
N ARG A 9 2.34 10.62 -7.14
CA ARG A 9 1.32 10.18 -8.10
C ARG A 9 1.90 10.24 -9.50
N TYR A 10 1.78 9.13 -10.21
CA TYR A 10 2.22 8.99 -11.59
C TYR A 10 1.03 8.59 -12.46
N SER A 11 0.91 9.20 -13.63
CA SER A 11 -0.14 8.87 -14.59
C SER A 11 0.40 8.94 -16.00
N ALA A 12 0.02 7.97 -16.85
CA ALA A 12 0.26 8.08 -18.28
C ALA A 12 -0.68 9.14 -18.90
N PRO A 13 -0.30 9.78 -20.03
CA PRO A 13 -1.14 10.77 -20.71
C PRO A 13 -2.53 10.25 -21.07
N SER A 14 -2.64 8.96 -21.43
CA SER A 14 -3.90 8.28 -21.73
C SER A 14 -4.83 8.09 -20.52
N GLY A 15 -4.35 8.35 -19.29
CA GLY A 15 -5.11 8.23 -18.06
C GLY A 15 -5.40 6.79 -17.59
N ASN A 16 -5.22 5.79 -18.45
CA ASN A 16 -5.51 4.39 -18.13
C ASN A 16 -4.44 3.70 -17.27
N LYS A 17 -3.26 4.31 -17.11
CA LYS A 17 -2.19 3.82 -16.21
C LYS A 17 -1.93 4.85 -15.14
N ARG A 18 -2.02 4.43 -13.87
CA ARG A 18 -1.83 5.30 -12.71
C ARG A 18 -1.15 4.53 -11.58
N VAL A 19 -0.23 5.19 -10.88
CA VAL A 19 0.38 4.68 -9.65
C VAL A 19 0.30 5.76 -8.58
N GLY A 20 -0.27 5.43 -7.44
CA GLY A 20 -0.24 6.25 -6.24
C GLY A 20 0.64 5.59 -5.18
N LEU A 21 1.58 6.35 -4.64
CA LEU A 21 2.44 5.94 -3.53
C LEU A 21 2.22 6.88 -2.37
N LEU A 22 2.03 6.32 -1.19
CA LEU A 22 1.98 7.05 0.07
C LEU A 22 2.84 6.29 1.08
N LEU A 23 3.93 6.91 1.51
CA LEU A 23 4.77 6.42 2.60
C LEU A 23 4.42 7.17 3.87
N ARG A 24 4.13 6.43 4.94
CA ARG A 24 3.95 6.97 6.29
C ARG A 24 5.04 6.39 7.17
N GLN A 25 5.80 7.25 7.83
CA GLN A 25 6.84 6.82 8.77
C GLN A 25 6.42 7.13 10.21
N ALA A 26 6.55 6.14 11.09
CA ALA A 26 6.37 6.32 12.53
C ALA A 26 7.70 6.66 13.21
N ALA A 27 7.66 7.02 14.50
CA ALA A 27 8.90 7.27 15.26
C ALA A 27 9.61 5.97 15.67
N ALA A 28 8.89 4.83 15.64
CA ALA A 28 9.39 3.52 16.01
C ALA A 28 8.64 2.39 15.30
N THR A 29 9.30 1.25 15.15
CA THR A 29 8.77 0.03 14.48
C THR A 29 7.50 -0.51 15.12
N ASP A 30 7.43 -0.53 16.45
CA ASP A 30 6.26 -1.01 17.20
C ASP A 30 5.03 -0.12 16.98
N GLN A 31 5.24 1.20 16.90
CA GLN A 31 4.24 2.18 16.59
C GLN A 31 3.74 2.03 15.15
N ALA A 32 4.64 1.83 14.18
CA ALA A 32 4.28 1.56 12.79
C ALA A 32 3.42 0.29 12.68
N ALA A 33 3.85 -0.80 13.33
CA ALA A 33 3.11 -2.06 13.35
C ALA A 33 1.72 -1.93 14.00
N LYS A 34 1.60 -1.17 15.09
CA LYS A 34 0.31 -0.88 15.73
C LYS A 34 -0.63 -0.12 14.81
N ILE A 35 -0.15 0.96 14.18
CA ILE A 35 -0.93 1.77 13.25
C ILE A 35 -1.36 0.93 12.04
N PHE A 36 -0.44 0.14 11.49
CA PHE A 36 -0.69 -0.75 10.35
C PHE A 36 -1.79 -1.78 10.65
N ARG A 37 -1.74 -2.45 11.81
CA ARG A 37 -2.79 -3.40 12.23
C ARG A 37 -4.14 -2.70 12.41
N GLN A 38 -4.18 -1.57 13.09
CA GLN A 38 -5.41 -0.78 13.27
C GLN A 38 -6.02 -0.34 11.93
N ALA A 39 -5.18 0.05 10.97
CA ALA A 39 -5.62 0.41 9.62
C ALA A 39 -6.16 -0.79 8.85
N ARG A 40 -5.53 -1.97 8.99
CA ARG A 40 -6.04 -3.21 8.41
C ARG A 40 -7.43 -3.54 8.97
N ASP A 41 -7.56 -3.56 10.29
CA ASP A 41 -8.77 -4.02 10.98
C ASP A 41 -9.98 -3.11 10.70
N THR A 42 -9.74 -1.81 10.45
CA THR A 42 -10.78 -0.84 10.06
C THR A 42 -10.98 -0.71 8.54
N SER A 43 -10.13 -1.34 7.72
CA SER A 43 -10.17 -1.13 6.25
C SER A 43 -11.43 -1.69 5.58
N LYS A 44 -12.11 -2.66 6.19
CA LYS A 44 -13.37 -3.22 5.66
C LYS A 44 -14.46 -2.17 5.55
N GLU A 45 -14.59 -1.31 6.57
CA GLU A 45 -15.63 -0.28 6.62
C GLU A 45 -15.48 0.75 5.49
N LEU A 46 -14.23 1.03 5.10
CA LEU A 46 -13.91 1.99 4.04
C LEU A 46 -13.93 1.36 2.65
N SER A 47 -13.50 0.10 2.53
CA SER A 47 -13.33 -0.57 1.24
C SER A 47 -14.52 -1.40 0.79
N GLY A 48 -15.36 -1.84 1.73
CA GLY A 48 -16.43 -2.80 1.49
C GLY A 48 -15.94 -4.24 1.29
N ALA A 49 -14.66 -4.54 1.51
CA ALA A 49 -14.09 -5.86 1.36
C ALA A 49 -13.21 -6.24 2.55
N ASP A 50 -13.20 -7.52 2.90
CA ASP A 50 -12.29 -8.02 3.93
C ASP A 50 -10.82 -7.89 3.46
N PRO A 51 -9.91 -7.40 4.33
CA PRO A 51 -8.50 -7.31 3.98
C PRO A 51 -7.90 -8.71 3.82
N GLN A 52 -7.10 -8.89 2.77
CA GLN A 52 -6.44 -10.16 2.48
C GLN A 52 -4.96 -10.07 2.85
N ALA A 53 -4.44 -11.00 3.64
CA ALA A 53 -3.01 -11.06 3.92
C ALA A 53 -2.23 -11.34 2.63
N ILE A 54 -1.07 -10.71 2.47
CA ILE A 54 -0.16 -10.91 1.34
C ILE A 54 1.21 -11.28 1.88
N ASP A 55 1.68 -12.47 1.53
CA ASP A 55 2.99 -12.96 1.97
C ASP A 55 4.13 -12.46 1.07
N GLY A 56 5.34 -12.48 1.61
CA GLY A 56 6.58 -12.22 0.84
C GLY A 56 6.84 -10.75 0.50
N LEU A 57 6.16 -9.80 1.15
CA LEU A 57 6.37 -8.36 0.96
C LEU A 57 6.57 -7.65 2.30
N GLY A 58 7.75 -7.06 2.49
CA GLY A 58 8.11 -6.38 3.74
C GLY A 58 8.05 -7.33 4.94
N ASP A 59 7.81 -6.76 6.12
CA ASP A 59 7.60 -7.51 7.36
C ASP A 59 6.15 -8.03 7.45
N SER A 60 5.21 -7.28 6.86
CA SER A 60 3.81 -7.67 6.74
C SER A 60 3.15 -6.89 5.60
N ALA A 61 2.22 -7.53 4.88
CA ALA A 61 1.42 -6.87 3.86
C ALA A 61 -0.04 -7.34 3.87
N TYR A 62 -0.93 -6.45 3.44
CA TYR A 62 -2.32 -6.80 3.16
C TYR A 62 -2.89 -6.02 1.98
N TRP A 63 -3.84 -6.64 1.31
CA TRP A 63 -4.64 -6.04 0.24
C TRP A 63 -5.98 -5.56 0.79
N THR A 64 -6.24 -4.29 0.59
CA THR A 64 -7.57 -3.70 0.76
C THR A 64 -8.26 -3.68 -0.61
N GLY A 65 -9.14 -4.66 -0.84
CA GLY A 65 -9.89 -4.79 -2.07
C GLY A 65 -11.02 -3.76 -2.22
N GLY A 66 -12.13 -4.19 -2.83
CA GLY A 66 -13.34 -3.40 -2.97
C GLY A 66 -13.11 -2.04 -3.64
N ASN A 67 -13.55 -0.97 -2.99
CA ASN A 67 -13.52 0.39 -3.54
C ASN A 67 -12.14 1.05 -3.44
N LEU A 68 -11.27 0.62 -2.51
CA LEU A 68 -9.97 1.26 -2.30
C LEU A 68 -8.88 0.68 -3.22
N LYS A 69 -8.84 -0.64 -3.40
CA LYS A 69 -7.86 -1.34 -4.25
C LYS A 69 -6.42 -0.93 -3.93
N GLN A 70 -6.04 -1.10 -2.66
CA GLN A 70 -4.77 -0.65 -2.08
C GLN A 70 -3.95 -1.81 -1.53
N LEU A 71 -2.68 -1.89 -1.93
CA LEU A 71 -1.70 -2.76 -1.27
C LEU A 71 -1.00 -1.97 -0.16
N ASN A 72 -1.06 -2.51 1.04
CA ASN A 72 -0.43 -1.94 2.23
C ASN A 72 0.75 -2.83 2.63
N VAL A 73 1.94 -2.25 2.78
CA VAL A 73 3.16 -2.97 3.14
C VAL A 73 3.83 -2.27 4.31
N LEU A 74 4.14 -3.01 5.36
CA LEU A 74 4.94 -2.58 6.49
C LEU A 74 6.38 -3.07 6.31
N LYS A 75 7.36 -2.19 6.54
CA LYS A 75 8.77 -2.53 6.61
C LYS A 75 9.44 -1.62 7.65
N GLY A 76 9.92 -2.17 8.75
CA GLY A 76 10.46 -1.40 9.87
C GLY A 76 9.45 -0.40 10.43
N ASP A 77 9.85 0.87 10.49
CA ASP A 77 9.02 2.00 10.92
C ASP A 77 8.18 2.62 9.78
N ALA A 78 8.26 2.06 8.57
CA ALA A 78 7.66 2.59 7.37
C ALA A 78 6.44 1.77 6.90
N TRP A 79 5.34 2.46 6.63
CA TRP A 79 4.11 1.92 6.04
C TRP A 79 3.89 2.51 4.65
N LEU A 80 4.03 1.66 3.63
CA LEU A 80 3.82 1.99 2.23
C LEU A 80 2.41 1.58 1.79
N ILE A 81 1.66 2.53 1.25
CA ILE A 81 0.33 2.35 0.68
C ILE A 81 0.44 2.59 -0.83
N ILE A 82 0.02 1.59 -1.61
CA ILE A 82 0.20 1.55 -3.05
C ILE A 82 -1.16 1.37 -3.71
N THR A 83 -1.48 2.24 -4.65
CA THR A 83 -2.51 1.99 -5.67
C THR A 83 -1.83 1.88 -7.01
N ALA A 84 -2.24 0.90 -7.82
CA ALA A 84 -1.75 0.76 -9.18
C ALA A 84 -2.87 0.32 -10.12
N SER A 85 -2.92 0.96 -11.28
CA SER A 85 -3.68 0.53 -12.44
C SER A 85 -2.75 0.54 -13.64
N ALA A 86 -2.72 -0.55 -14.39
CA ALA A 86 -1.81 -0.73 -15.52
C ALA A 86 -2.55 -0.86 -16.86
N GLY A 87 -3.73 -0.27 -16.98
CA GLY A 87 -4.57 -0.30 -18.18
C GLY A 87 -5.79 -1.20 -18.03
N ASN A 88 -6.56 -1.30 -19.11
CA ASN A 88 -7.80 -2.08 -19.13
C ASN A 88 -7.52 -3.56 -18.91
N GLY A 89 -8.22 -4.16 -17.95
CA GLY A 89 -8.14 -5.60 -17.66
C GLY A 89 -6.96 -6.04 -16.80
N THR A 90 -6.04 -5.15 -16.42
CA THR A 90 -4.94 -5.53 -15.52
C THR A 90 -5.43 -5.60 -14.07
N ASP A 91 -5.09 -6.69 -13.39
CA ASP A 91 -5.35 -6.85 -11.96
C ASP A 91 -4.61 -5.78 -11.13
N PRO A 92 -5.34 -4.88 -10.43
CA PRO A 92 -4.76 -3.86 -9.58
C PRO A 92 -3.85 -4.42 -8.47
N LEU A 93 -4.15 -5.62 -7.94
CA LEU A 93 -3.32 -6.25 -6.91
C LEU A 93 -1.95 -6.64 -7.48
N GLU A 94 -1.92 -7.34 -8.61
CA GLU A 94 -0.65 -7.73 -9.25
C GLU A 94 0.16 -6.52 -9.72
N ALA A 95 -0.51 -5.48 -10.25
CA ALA A 95 0.15 -4.22 -10.56
C ALA A 95 0.78 -3.59 -9.31
N SER A 96 0.08 -3.59 -8.18
CA SER A 96 0.57 -3.03 -6.92
C SER A 96 1.72 -3.85 -6.33
N LYS A 97 1.68 -5.19 -6.44
CA LYS A 97 2.80 -6.08 -6.05
C LYS A 97 4.04 -5.85 -6.91
N SER A 98 3.87 -5.61 -8.21
CA SER A 98 5.00 -5.29 -9.10
C SER A 98 5.67 -3.96 -8.70
N VAL A 99 4.87 -2.97 -8.34
CA VAL A 99 5.35 -1.68 -7.84
C VAL A 99 6.03 -1.83 -6.48
N SER A 100 5.45 -2.59 -5.54
CA SER A 100 6.02 -2.78 -4.20
C SER A 100 7.41 -3.40 -4.25
N ARG A 101 7.61 -4.45 -5.06
CA ARG A 101 8.91 -5.12 -5.22
C ARG A 101 10.03 -4.16 -5.66
N LYS A 102 9.71 -3.18 -6.51
CA LYS A 102 10.68 -2.15 -6.96
C LYS A 102 11.00 -1.14 -5.87
N ILE A 103 10.02 -0.81 -5.03
CA ILE A 103 10.16 0.22 -3.99
C ILE A 103 10.83 -0.33 -2.74
N LEU A 104 10.52 -1.57 -2.34
CA LEU A 104 11.04 -2.19 -1.12
C LEU A 104 12.57 -2.32 -1.09
N ALA A 105 13.21 -2.32 -2.27
CA ALA A 105 14.67 -2.25 -2.40
C ALA A 105 15.27 -0.89 -1.98
N ARG A 106 14.43 0.14 -1.77
CA ARG A 106 14.82 1.52 -1.47
C ARG A 106 14.21 2.06 -0.17
N VAL A 107 13.24 1.34 0.40
CA VAL A 107 12.72 1.65 1.73
C VAL A 107 13.70 1.09 2.75
N PRO A 108 14.13 1.85 3.76
CA PRO A 108 15.02 1.37 4.81
C PRO A 108 14.47 0.13 5.53
#